data_AF-A0A0C4FCV0-F1
#
_entry.id   AF-A0A0C4FCV0-F1
#
_cell.length_a   1.000
_cell.length_b   1.000
_cell.length_c   1.000
_cell.angle_alpha   90.00
_cell.angle_beta   90.00
_cell.angle_gamma   90.00
#
_symmetry.space_group_name_H-M   'P 1'
#
loop_
_entity.id
_entity.type
_entity.pdbx_description
1 polymer ?
#
loop_
_entity_poly.entity_id
_entity_poly.type
_entity_poly.pdbx_seq_one_letter_code
_entity_poly.pdbx_strand_id
1 'polypeptide(L)'
;LWQFDRSGAIGSELIDIKAHKENLKKFGDLMFWFLTCNKTLLGFDPTFVEEEGHPVAINTCNQRFLIQPSPIFRAPGIWGRGTTCWKAYLSGDESDSFIIKDSWQVENRRNEGEMLREVTEKDVHYVARYYAHEDVLVHGTVVDIESHVRRGAEYKGGKKIGFDVKPEDPQALEDCIKGHQELLKAGYLHRDISINNLMVNDNSKDPYRKSFLIDLDMAIPSSSGRPGHTHVDDLESFFWVMTWICIQYPVEQRKATTLPTWNQLPLESLGLLKKGLLEEPFRLTKHFTPRFQSLTQCVDELAKIMYKEMIDRSVKSARRDDCAKLYNKILPLFQRVREELR
;
A
#
# COMPACT_ATOMS: atom_id res chain seq x y z
N LEU A 1 -17.36 17.72 -22.11
CA LEU A 1 -15.89 17.71 -21.88
C LEU A 1 -15.62 16.79 -20.71
N TRP A 2 -14.62 15.92 -20.79
CA TRP A 2 -14.25 15.05 -19.67
C TRP A 2 -12.88 15.48 -19.14
N GLN A 3 -12.78 15.68 -17.83
CA GLN A 3 -11.53 15.85 -17.11
C GLN A 3 -11.23 14.54 -16.37
N PHE A 4 -10.03 14.01 -16.57
CA PHE A 4 -9.54 12.82 -15.88
C PHE A 4 -8.41 13.22 -14.95
N ASP A 5 -8.50 12.81 -13.70
CA ASP A 5 -7.46 12.94 -12.68
C ASP A 5 -7.41 11.66 -11.83
N ARG A 6 -6.50 11.61 -10.85
CA ARG A 6 -6.38 10.46 -9.93
C ARG A 6 -7.59 10.27 -9.01
N SER A 7 -8.51 11.23 -8.97
CA SER A 7 -9.79 11.15 -8.26
C SER A 7 -10.94 10.75 -9.19
N GLY A 8 -10.67 10.50 -10.48
CA GLY A 8 -11.59 9.87 -11.43
C GLY A 8 -11.87 10.72 -12.66
N ALA A 9 -13.00 10.46 -13.31
CA ALA A 9 -13.46 11.25 -14.44
C ALA A 9 -14.63 12.14 -14.01
N ILE A 10 -14.59 13.42 -14.37
CA ILE A 10 -15.74 14.33 -14.29
C ILE A 10 -16.11 14.83 -15.68
N GLY A 11 -17.40 14.79 -15.98
CA GLY A 11 -17.95 15.25 -17.24
C GLY A 11 -18.65 16.59 -17.06
N SER A 12 -18.42 17.53 -17.96
CA SER A 12 -19.30 18.69 -18.11
C SER A 12 -20.69 18.24 -18.56
N GLU A 13 -21.68 19.11 -18.36
CA GLU A 13 -22.94 19.01 -19.08
C GLU A 13 -22.72 19.02 -20.60
N LEU A 14 -23.68 18.48 -21.33
CA LEU A 14 -23.68 18.52 -22.80
C LEU A 14 -23.92 19.96 -23.25
N ILE A 15 -23.01 20.48 -24.06
CA ILE A 15 -23.10 21.84 -24.62
C ILE A 15 -23.23 21.72 -26.13
N ASP A 16 -24.32 22.24 -26.68
CA ASP A 16 -24.43 22.47 -28.12
C ASP A 16 -23.66 23.75 -28.50
N ILE A 17 -22.48 23.54 -29.10
CA ILE A 17 -21.57 24.61 -29.53
C ILE A 17 -22.24 25.52 -30.57
N LYS A 18 -23.20 25.01 -31.35
CA LYS A 18 -23.85 25.74 -32.45
C LYS A 18 -25.08 26.53 -32.01
N ALA A 19 -25.63 26.23 -30.84
CA ALA A 19 -26.89 26.82 -30.40
C ALA A 19 -26.80 28.36 -30.29
N HIS A 20 -25.75 28.89 -29.65
CA HIS A 20 -25.57 30.33 -29.43
C HIS A 20 -24.10 30.76 -29.52
N LYS A 21 -23.85 32.01 -29.93
CA LYS A 21 -22.50 32.61 -30.06
C LYS A 21 -21.68 32.51 -28.77
N GLU A 22 -22.34 32.54 -27.62
CA GLU A 22 -21.72 32.37 -26.30
C GLU A 22 -21.14 30.97 -26.09
N ASN A 23 -21.79 29.91 -26.59
CA ASN A 23 -21.29 28.53 -26.50
C ASN A 23 -20.05 28.34 -27.38
N LEU A 24 -20.04 28.93 -28.58
CA LEU A 24 -18.88 28.96 -29.44
C LEU A 24 -17.71 29.71 -28.79
N LYS A 25 -17.98 30.83 -28.11
CA LYS A 25 -16.97 31.56 -27.33
C LYS A 25 -16.42 30.72 -26.18
N LYS A 26 -17.29 30.09 -25.37
CA LYS A 26 -16.89 29.17 -24.29
C LYS A 26 -15.99 28.03 -24.80
N PHE A 27 -16.32 27.47 -25.97
CA PHE A 27 -15.49 26.43 -26.60
C PHE A 27 -14.11 26.98 -27.01
N GLY A 28 -14.07 28.17 -27.64
CA GLY A 28 -12.81 28.84 -27.99
C GLY A 28 -11.94 29.15 -26.77
N ASP A 29 -12.55 29.68 -25.71
CA ASP A 29 -11.87 29.97 -24.45
C ASP A 29 -11.29 28.67 -23.83
N LEU A 30 -12.07 27.57 -23.79
CA LEU A 30 -11.60 26.27 -23.31
C LEU A 30 -10.40 25.74 -24.12
N MET A 31 -10.44 25.81 -25.44
CA MET A 31 -9.34 25.37 -26.30
C MET A 31 -8.09 26.23 -26.09
N PHE A 32 -8.26 27.56 -25.99
CA PHE A 32 -7.16 28.46 -25.68
C PHE A 32 -6.54 28.14 -24.31
N TRP A 33 -7.35 27.89 -23.29
CA TRP A 33 -6.88 27.44 -21.98
C TRP A 33 -6.08 26.14 -22.07
N PHE A 34 -6.60 25.08 -22.71
CA PHE A 34 -5.86 23.81 -22.84
C PHE A 34 -4.53 23.95 -23.60
N LEU A 35 -4.44 24.87 -24.56
CA LEU A 35 -3.21 25.12 -25.32
C LEU A 35 -2.18 25.99 -24.59
N THR A 36 -2.61 26.76 -23.58
CA THR A 36 -1.77 27.76 -22.90
C THR A 36 -1.57 27.52 -21.41
N CYS A 37 -2.29 26.56 -20.82
CA CYS A 37 -2.12 26.13 -19.43
C CYS A 37 -0.68 25.69 -19.15
N ASN A 38 -0.13 26.16 -18.04
CA ASN A 38 1.10 25.60 -17.50
C ASN A 38 0.81 24.34 -16.66
N LYS A 39 1.85 23.56 -16.37
CA LYS A 39 1.73 22.28 -15.64
C LYS A 39 1.11 22.43 -14.25
N THR A 40 1.45 23.48 -13.51
CA THR A 40 0.85 23.76 -12.20
C THR A 40 -0.67 23.96 -12.32
N LEU A 41 -1.12 24.66 -13.35
CA LEU A 41 -2.55 24.90 -13.61
C LEU A 41 -3.28 23.62 -14.03
N LEU A 42 -2.56 22.66 -14.64
CA LEU A 42 -3.02 21.30 -14.93
C LEU A 42 -2.97 20.37 -13.71
N GLY A 43 -2.53 20.86 -12.55
CA GLY A 43 -2.47 20.10 -11.30
C GLY A 43 -1.24 19.22 -11.14
N PHE A 44 -0.17 19.46 -11.89
CA PHE A 44 1.12 18.80 -11.66
C PHE A 44 1.81 19.41 -10.43
N ASP A 45 2.47 18.55 -9.66
CA ASP A 45 3.27 18.96 -8.52
C ASP A 45 4.44 19.87 -8.96
N PRO A 46 4.49 21.13 -8.50
CA PRO A 46 5.54 22.08 -8.88
C PRO A 46 6.90 21.81 -8.23
N THR A 47 6.99 20.90 -7.25
CA THR A 47 8.25 20.60 -6.55
C THR A 47 9.19 19.77 -7.41
N PHE A 48 8.65 19.01 -8.37
CA PHE A 48 9.45 18.25 -9.32
C PHE A 48 10.08 19.16 -10.38
N VAL A 49 11.37 18.93 -10.61
CA VAL A 49 12.10 19.45 -11.78
C VAL A 49 12.10 18.36 -12.82
N GLU A 50 11.63 18.70 -14.02
CA GLU A 50 11.55 17.77 -15.15
C GLU A 50 12.46 18.21 -16.29
N GLU A 51 13.10 17.24 -16.94
CA GLU A 51 13.81 17.40 -18.20
C GLU A 51 13.21 16.43 -19.23
N GLU A 52 12.93 16.93 -20.43
CA GLU A 52 12.31 16.14 -21.51
C GLU A 52 10.99 15.43 -21.11
N GLY A 53 10.27 15.96 -20.11
CA GLY A 53 9.03 15.38 -19.59
C GLY A 53 9.21 14.27 -18.55
N HIS A 54 10.43 14.09 -18.05
CA HIS A 54 10.76 13.13 -17.00
C HIS A 54 11.25 13.83 -15.73
N PRO A 55 10.76 13.44 -14.54
CA PRO A 55 11.30 13.94 -13.27
C PRO A 55 12.79 13.60 -13.12
N VAL A 56 13.62 14.62 -12.94
CA VAL A 56 15.07 14.49 -12.71
C VAL A 56 15.51 14.94 -11.33
N ALA A 57 14.68 15.75 -10.65
CA ALA A 57 14.90 16.13 -9.27
C ALA A 57 13.59 16.52 -8.59
N ILE A 58 13.60 16.59 -7.27
CA ILE A 58 12.57 17.24 -6.45
C ILE A 58 13.24 18.26 -5.54
N ASN A 59 12.63 19.44 -5.42
CA ASN A 59 13.05 20.45 -4.44
C ASN A 59 12.05 20.44 -3.29
N THR A 60 12.53 20.08 -2.12
CA THR A 60 11.80 20.19 -0.86
C THR A 60 12.15 21.52 -0.19
N CYS A 61 11.50 21.87 0.91
CA CYS A 61 11.69 23.17 1.56
C CYS A 61 13.14 23.42 2.01
N ASN A 62 13.89 22.35 2.31
CA ASN A 62 15.25 22.45 2.83
C ASN A 62 16.30 21.77 1.95
N GLN A 63 15.90 20.92 1.00
CA GLN A 63 16.82 20.00 0.32
C GLN A 63 16.43 19.76 -1.13
N ARG A 64 17.40 19.28 -1.91
CA ARG A 64 17.19 18.86 -3.29
C ARG A 64 17.61 17.40 -3.43
N PHE A 65 16.75 16.60 -4.06
CA PHE A 65 17.07 15.21 -4.38
C PHE A 65 17.13 15.02 -5.89
N LEU A 66 18.13 14.30 -6.36
CA LEU A 66 18.25 13.84 -7.74
C LEU A 66 17.49 12.53 -7.90
N ILE A 67 16.66 12.44 -8.92
CA ILE A 67 15.72 11.34 -9.15
C ILE A 67 16.27 10.42 -10.24
N GLN A 68 16.22 9.11 -10.02
CA GLN A 68 16.43 8.17 -11.10
C GLN A 68 15.23 8.19 -12.07
N PRO A 69 15.46 8.32 -13.39
CA PRO A 69 14.37 8.57 -14.36
C PRO A 69 13.25 7.52 -14.37
N SER A 70 13.57 6.26 -14.06
CA SER A 70 12.58 5.19 -13.99
C SER A 70 12.01 5.07 -12.57
N PRO A 71 10.69 5.26 -12.38
CA PRO A 71 10.07 5.06 -11.07
C PRO A 71 10.18 3.59 -10.66
N ILE A 72 10.44 3.34 -9.38
CA ILE A 72 10.45 1.98 -8.81
C ILE A 72 9.05 1.41 -8.67
N PHE A 73 8.05 2.28 -8.53
CA PHE A 73 6.65 1.92 -8.47
C PHE A 73 5.79 3.07 -9.00
N ARG A 74 4.76 2.73 -9.76
CA ARG A 74 3.71 3.68 -10.15
C ARG A 74 2.37 2.95 -10.13
N ALA A 75 1.44 3.45 -9.32
CA ALA A 75 0.10 2.90 -9.25
C ALA A 75 -0.56 2.94 -10.64
N PRO A 76 -0.96 1.80 -11.24
CA PRO A 76 -1.42 1.73 -12.63
C PRO A 76 -2.86 2.22 -12.84
N GLY A 77 -3.67 2.29 -11.78
CA GLY A 77 -5.08 2.67 -11.89
C GLY A 77 -5.28 4.14 -12.22
N ILE A 78 -6.21 4.47 -13.12
CA ILE A 78 -6.57 5.87 -13.44
C ILE A 78 -7.06 6.62 -12.20
N TRP A 79 -7.65 5.89 -11.25
CA TRP A 79 -8.19 6.38 -9.98
C TRP A 79 -7.46 5.78 -8.76
N GLY A 80 -7.19 6.57 -7.73
CA GLY A 80 -6.56 6.18 -6.46
C GLY A 80 -5.65 7.28 -5.89
N ARG A 81 -4.82 6.96 -4.89
CA ARG A 81 -3.85 7.92 -4.30
C ARG A 81 -2.81 8.46 -5.28
N GLY A 82 -2.74 7.86 -6.46
CA GLY A 82 -1.78 8.22 -7.49
C GLY A 82 -0.32 7.90 -7.19
N THR A 83 -0.08 7.08 -6.15
CA THR A 83 1.24 6.78 -5.60
C THR A 83 2.29 6.49 -6.68
N THR A 84 3.34 7.29 -6.69
CA THR A 84 4.54 7.05 -7.50
C THR A 84 5.73 7.11 -6.56
N CYS A 85 6.60 6.12 -6.67
CA CYS A 85 7.82 6.05 -5.89
C CYS A 85 9.03 6.07 -6.81
N TRP A 86 10.03 6.87 -6.46
CA TRP A 86 11.31 6.95 -7.17
C TRP A 86 12.45 6.67 -6.22
N LYS A 87 13.51 6.06 -6.76
CA LYS A 87 14.81 6.06 -6.10
C LYS A 87 15.48 7.41 -6.35
N ALA A 88 16.09 7.95 -5.30
CA ALA A 88 16.70 9.27 -5.34
C ALA A 88 17.98 9.33 -4.49
N TYR A 89 18.73 10.41 -4.68
CA TYR A 89 19.96 10.72 -3.97
C TYR A 89 19.95 12.17 -3.52
N LEU A 90 20.62 12.49 -2.41
CA LEU A 90 20.75 13.87 -1.99
C LEU A 90 21.65 14.62 -2.99
N SER A 91 21.25 15.83 -3.39
CA SER A 91 22.07 16.60 -4.32
C SER A 91 23.42 16.94 -3.69
N GLY A 92 24.50 16.47 -4.30
CA GLY A 92 25.87 16.63 -3.78
C GLY A 92 26.33 15.51 -2.84
N ASP A 93 25.47 14.54 -2.51
CA ASP A 93 25.82 13.36 -1.72
C ASP A 93 25.02 12.12 -2.18
N GLU A 94 25.71 11.23 -2.89
CA GLU A 94 25.14 9.97 -3.40
C GLU A 94 25.50 8.77 -2.52
N SER A 95 26.07 8.99 -1.33
CA SER A 95 26.48 7.92 -0.43
C SER A 95 25.29 7.08 0.05
N ASP A 96 24.15 7.74 0.28
CA ASP A 96 22.88 7.13 0.65
C ASP A 96 21.85 7.26 -0.47
N SER A 97 21.05 6.21 -0.64
CA SER A 97 19.89 6.24 -1.53
C SER A 97 18.60 6.39 -0.73
N PHE A 98 17.71 7.23 -1.24
CA PHE A 98 16.41 7.53 -0.68
C PHE A 98 15.29 7.02 -1.58
N ILE A 99 14.10 6.85 -1.01
CA ILE A 99 12.87 6.66 -1.77
C ILE A 99 12.00 7.90 -1.59
N ILE A 100 11.65 8.55 -2.69
CA ILE A 100 10.61 9.58 -2.71
C ILE A 100 9.29 8.86 -2.97
N LYS A 101 8.32 9.01 -2.07
CA LYS A 101 6.93 8.56 -2.25
C LYS A 101 6.08 9.81 -2.44
N ASP A 102 5.56 10.02 -3.65
CA ASP A 102 4.55 11.05 -3.93
C ASP A 102 3.16 10.39 -3.98
N SER A 103 2.21 10.90 -3.18
CA SER A 103 0.85 10.40 -3.15
C SER A 103 -0.12 11.35 -2.47
N TRP A 104 -1.39 11.30 -2.88
CA TRP A 104 -2.48 12.00 -2.21
C TRP A 104 -2.78 11.43 -0.82
N GLN A 105 -2.83 12.31 0.19
CA GLN A 105 -3.19 11.98 1.57
C GLN A 105 -4.70 12.10 1.82
N VAL A 106 -5.26 11.19 2.62
CA VAL A 106 -6.67 11.28 3.04
C VAL A 106 -6.77 12.19 4.28
N GLU A 107 -7.47 13.31 4.16
CA GLU A 107 -7.59 14.34 5.22
C GLU A 107 -8.04 13.80 6.59
N ASN A 108 -8.99 12.87 6.61
CA ASN A 108 -9.55 12.32 7.85
C ASN A 108 -8.69 11.24 8.51
N ARG A 109 -7.42 11.15 8.14
CA ARG A 109 -6.47 10.18 8.69
C ARG A 109 -5.23 10.89 9.20
N ARG A 110 -4.54 10.21 10.11
CA ARG A 110 -3.24 10.68 10.56
C ARG A 110 -2.26 10.67 9.38
N ASN A 111 -1.43 11.69 9.30
CA ASN A 111 -0.40 11.82 8.28
C ASN A 111 0.61 10.65 8.39
N GLU A 112 0.93 9.99 7.28
CA GLU A 112 1.87 8.87 7.26
C GLU A 112 3.29 9.30 7.60
N GLY A 113 3.75 10.45 7.09
CA GLY A 113 5.05 11.01 7.40
C GLY A 113 5.26 11.22 8.89
N GLU A 114 4.24 11.73 9.58
CA GLU A 114 4.22 11.85 11.04
C GLU A 114 4.34 10.50 11.76
N MET A 115 3.61 9.47 11.29
CA MET A 115 3.70 8.13 11.87
C MET A 115 5.08 7.48 11.63
N LEU A 116 5.63 7.62 10.43
CA LEU A 116 6.98 7.12 10.11
C LEU A 116 8.05 7.83 10.93
N ARG A 117 7.90 9.15 11.16
CA ARG A 117 8.80 9.93 12.04
C ARG A 117 8.82 9.35 13.44
N GLU A 118 7.66 9.18 14.06
CA GLU A 118 7.56 8.63 15.41
C GLU A 118 8.09 7.20 15.53
N VAL A 119 7.81 6.35 14.55
CA VAL A 119 8.32 4.97 14.48
C VAL A 119 9.84 4.98 14.37
N THR A 120 10.41 5.93 13.63
CA THR A 120 11.86 6.10 13.49
C THR A 120 12.50 6.62 14.77
N GLU A 121 11.90 7.62 15.42
CA GLU A 121 12.35 8.19 16.70
C GLU A 121 12.30 7.16 17.85
N LYS A 122 11.34 6.22 17.80
CA LYS A 122 11.23 5.09 18.75
C LYS A 122 12.16 3.92 18.43
N ASP A 123 13.00 4.05 17.40
CA ASP A 123 13.90 3.02 16.91
C ASP A 123 13.21 1.67 16.59
N VAL A 124 12.03 1.74 15.98
CA VAL A 124 11.30 0.54 15.57
C VAL A 124 12.02 -0.14 14.40
N HIS A 125 12.45 -1.38 14.62
CA HIS A 125 13.13 -2.19 13.60
C HIS A 125 12.16 -2.77 12.56
N TYR A 126 12.68 -3.09 11.37
CA TYR A 126 11.94 -3.72 10.25
C TYR A 126 10.76 -2.91 9.70
N VAL A 127 10.81 -1.58 9.82
CA VAL A 127 9.89 -0.63 9.18
C VAL A 127 10.73 0.42 8.43
N ALA A 128 10.18 0.97 7.34
CA ALA A 128 10.82 2.07 6.62
C ALA A 128 11.25 3.21 7.56
N ARG A 129 12.48 3.70 7.37
CA ARG A 129 13.03 4.79 8.17
C ARG A 129 12.64 6.13 7.55
N TYR A 130 12.10 6.98 8.41
CA TYR A 130 11.74 8.34 8.07
C TYR A 130 12.98 9.20 7.82
N TYR A 131 12.84 10.11 6.87
CA TYR A 131 13.84 11.14 6.61
C TYR A 131 13.18 12.53 6.61
N ALA A 132 12.20 12.73 5.73
CA ALA A 132 11.41 13.94 5.65
C ALA A 132 10.02 13.65 5.05
N HIS A 133 9.05 14.52 5.32
CA HIS A 133 7.78 14.59 4.60
C HIS A 133 7.36 16.06 4.49
N GLU A 134 6.65 16.41 3.42
CA GLU A 134 6.15 17.75 3.17
C GLU A 134 4.81 17.65 2.42
N ASP A 135 3.88 18.57 2.73
CA ASP A 135 2.69 18.76 1.91
C ASP A 135 3.03 19.66 0.73
N VAL A 136 2.50 19.33 -0.46
CA VAL A 136 2.72 20.13 -1.67
C VAL A 136 1.92 21.43 -1.57
N LEU A 137 2.62 22.55 -1.76
CA LEU A 137 2.05 23.89 -1.71
C LEU A 137 2.07 24.54 -3.09
N VAL A 138 0.95 25.14 -3.50
CA VAL A 138 0.88 26.02 -4.67
C VAL A 138 0.42 27.40 -4.20
N HIS A 139 1.22 28.43 -4.48
CA HIS A 139 1.00 29.79 -3.99
C HIS A 139 0.76 29.88 -2.47
N GLY A 140 1.48 29.06 -1.70
CA GLY A 140 1.40 29.03 -0.23
C GLY A 140 0.15 28.34 0.33
N THR A 141 -0.66 27.69 -0.52
CA THR A 141 -1.84 26.94 -0.10
C THR A 141 -1.61 25.45 -0.33
N VAL A 142 -2.02 24.62 0.62
CA VAL A 142 -1.99 23.15 0.49
C VAL A 142 -2.85 22.73 -0.68
N VAL A 143 -2.30 21.86 -1.52
CA VAL A 143 -3.00 21.33 -2.68
C VAL A 143 -4.00 20.26 -2.24
N ASP A 144 -5.27 20.41 -2.60
CA ASP A 144 -6.31 19.39 -2.40
C ASP A 144 -7.08 19.09 -3.71
N ILE A 145 -7.85 18.00 -3.73
CA ILE A 145 -8.59 17.60 -4.93
C ILE A 145 -9.75 18.56 -5.25
N GLU A 146 -10.46 19.03 -4.23
CA GLU A 146 -11.70 19.80 -4.39
C GLU A 146 -11.43 21.22 -4.86
N SER A 147 -10.64 21.98 -4.11
CA SER A 147 -10.31 23.37 -4.36
C SER A 147 -9.27 23.53 -5.47
N HIS A 148 -8.24 22.68 -5.51
CA HIS A 148 -7.10 22.87 -6.41
C HIS A 148 -7.26 22.14 -7.74
N VAL A 149 -7.46 20.82 -7.70
CA VAL A 149 -7.53 19.99 -8.92
C VAL A 149 -8.86 20.15 -9.65
N ARG A 150 -9.98 20.21 -8.91
CA ARG A 150 -11.34 20.23 -9.46
C ARG A 150 -12.07 21.56 -9.32
N ARG A 151 -11.46 22.55 -8.65
CA ARG A 151 -11.96 23.94 -8.55
C ARG A 151 -13.44 24.03 -8.11
N GLY A 152 -13.83 23.18 -7.15
CA GLY A 152 -15.16 23.15 -6.54
C GLY A 152 -16.21 22.31 -7.28
N ALA A 153 -15.84 21.50 -8.27
CA ALA A 153 -16.79 20.60 -8.92
C ALA A 153 -17.25 19.48 -7.98
N GLU A 154 -18.51 19.03 -8.06
CA GLU A 154 -19.11 18.03 -7.16
C GLU A 154 -18.85 16.58 -7.65
N TYR A 155 -18.28 15.69 -6.81
CA TYR A 155 -17.74 14.40 -7.30
C TYR A 155 -17.86 13.15 -6.40
N LYS A 156 -18.75 13.12 -5.41
CA LYS A 156 -18.82 11.99 -4.45
C LYS A 156 -19.61 10.79 -5.04
N GLY A 157 -18.93 9.69 -5.45
CA GLY A 157 -19.65 8.47 -5.88
C GLY A 157 -18.92 7.27 -6.53
N GLY A 158 -17.58 7.15 -6.51
CA GLY A 158 -16.85 6.10 -7.25
C GLY A 158 -16.62 4.75 -6.52
N LYS A 159 -16.48 3.64 -7.27
CA LYS A 159 -16.15 2.29 -6.77
C LYS A 159 -14.85 1.73 -7.39
N LYS A 160 -14.05 1.01 -6.59
CA LYS A 160 -12.64 0.58 -6.86
C LYS A 160 -12.52 -0.74 -7.66
N ILE A 161 -11.48 -0.89 -8.48
CA ILE A 161 -10.99 -2.14 -9.11
C ILE A 161 -9.45 -2.18 -8.96
N GLY A 162 -8.83 -3.32 -8.65
CA GLY A 162 -7.39 -3.44 -8.35
C GLY A 162 -6.67 -4.65 -8.99
N PHE A 163 -5.34 -4.56 -9.11
CA PHE A 163 -4.42 -5.57 -9.68
C PHE A 163 -3.09 -5.69 -8.90
N ASP A 164 -2.42 -6.84 -9.08
CA ASP A 164 -1.32 -7.48 -8.30
C ASP A 164 0.12 -7.00 -8.57
N VAL A 165 1.01 -7.20 -7.58
CA VAL A 165 2.48 -7.36 -7.71
C VAL A 165 3.02 -8.39 -6.67
N LYS A 166 4.23 -8.93 -6.93
CA LYS A 166 4.95 -10.05 -6.28
C LYS A 166 5.84 -9.61 -5.08
N PRO A 167 6.17 -10.51 -4.12
CA PRO A 167 7.56 -10.92 -3.96
C PRO A 167 7.70 -12.41 -3.58
N GLU A 168 8.92 -12.92 -3.76
CA GLU A 168 9.24 -14.34 -3.79
C GLU A 168 10.21 -14.76 -2.67
N ASP A 169 10.36 -13.96 -1.60
CA ASP A 169 11.32 -14.23 -0.51
C ASP A 169 10.65 -14.60 0.84
N PRO A 170 10.80 -15.85 1.32
CA PRO A 170 10.31 -16.31 2.62
C PRO A 170 11.01 -15.67 3.83
N GLN A 171 12.28 -15.26 3.71
CA GLN A 171 12.98 -14.53 4.79
C GLN A 171 12.31 -13.18 5.05
N ALA A 172 11.81 -12.56 3.99
CA ALA A 172 11.12 -11.28 4.07
C ALA A 172 9.83 -11.35 4.90
N LEU A 173 9.11 -12.48 4.84
CA LEU A 173 7.90 -12.68 5.63
C LEU A 173 8.19 -12.73 7.13
N GLU A 174 9.24 -13.43 7.56
CA GLU A 174 9.63 -13.51 8.98
C GLU A 174 9.98 -12.11 9.53
N ASP A 175 10.82 -11.36 8.81
CA ASP A 175 11.29 -10.05 9.24
C ASP A 175 10.15 -9.00 9.20
N CYS A 176 9.24 -9.09 8.23
CA CYS A 176 8.04 -8.23 8.22
C CYS A 176 7.07 -8.54 9.38
N ILE A 177 6.96 -9.79 9.83
CA ILE A 177 6.19 -10.13 11.04
C ILE A 177 6.85 -9.56 12.30
N LYS A 178 8.19 -9.57 12.38
CA LYS A 178 8.91 -8.86 13.45
C LYS A 178 8.64 -7.35 13.39
N GLY A 179 8.68 -6.75 12.21
CA GLY A 179 8.33 -5.34 12.01
C GLY A 179 6.90 -5.01 12.45
N HIS A 180 5.95 -5.88 12.14
CA HIS A 180 4.56 -5.76 12.63
C HIS A 180 4.49 -5.84 14.16
N GLN A 181 5.24 -6.75 14.79
CA GLN A 181 5.33 -6.86 16.24
C GLN A 181 5.89 -5.59 16.90
N GLU A 182 6.97 -5.02 16.35
CA GLU A 182 7.58 -3.79 16.86
C GLU A 182 6.67 -2.57 16.63
N LEU A 183 6.00 -2.49 15.48
CA LEU A 183 4.99 -1.46 15.19
C LEU A 183 3.83 -1.50 16.20
N LEU A 184 3.39 -2.70 16.59
CA LEU A 184 2.37 -2.87 17.63
C LEU A 184 2.86 -2.41 19.00
N LYS A 185 4.10 -2.74 19.39
CA LYS A 185 4.71 -2.25 20.64
C LYS A 185 4.84 -0.73 20.66
N ALA A 186 5.12 -0.12 19.51
CA ALA A 186 5.15 1.34 19.34
C ALA A 186 3.75 1.99 19.41
N GLY A 187 2.69 1.17 19.44
CA GLY A 187 1.32 1.58 19.68
C GLY A 187 0.45 1.61 18.43
N TYR A 188 0.84 0.99 17.31
CA TYR A 188 0.15 1.09 16.02
C TYR A 188 -0.35 -0.26 15.48
N LEU A 189 -1.48 -0.23 14.76
CA LEU A 189 -1.95 -1.33 13.91
C LEU A 189 -1.76 -0.92 12.45
N HIS A 190 -1.26 -1.82 11.59
CA HIS A 190 -0.92 -1.47 10.21
C HIS A 190 -2.15 -1.39 9.30
N ARG A 191 -3.06 -2.37 9.41
CA ARG A 191 -4.35 -2.44 8.69
C ARG A 191 -4.29 -2.60 7.17
N ASP A 192 -3.11 -2.76 6.59
CA ASP A 192 -2.92 -2.96 5.16
C ASP A 192 -1.71 -3.84 4.88
N ILE A 193 -1.60 -4.93 5.63
CA ILE A 193 -0.62 -5.97 5.33
C ILE A 193 -1.03 -6.61 4.01
N SER A 194 -0.22 -6.35 2.99
CA SER A 194 -0.42 -6.87 1.66
C SER A 194 0.93 -7.10 1.01
N ILE A 195 0.93 -7.92 -0.02
CA ILE A 195 2.13 -8.29 -0.74
C ILE A 195 2.94 -7.09 -1.30
N ASN A 196 2.26 -5.98 -1.58
CA ASN A 196 2.87 -4.76 -2.10
C ASN A 196 3.54 -3.90 -1.02
N ASN A 197 3.27 -4.21 0.26
CA ASN A 197 3.74 -3.43 1.40
C ASN A 197 4.87 -4.15 2.17
N LEU A 198 5.36 -5.27 1.64
CA LEU A 198 6.51 -6.02 2.14
C LEU A 198 7.70 -5.80 1.19
N MET A 199 8.79 -5.24 1.70
CA MET A 199 9.96 -4.90 0.90
C MET A 199 11.14 -5.81 1.19
N VAL A 200 11.98 -6.03 0.18
CA VAL A 200 13.29 -6.68 0.29
C VAL A 200 14.35 -5.77 -0.31
N ASN A 201 15.47 -5.61 0.39
CA ASN A 201 16.64 -4.86 -0.06
C ASN A 201 17.87 -5.75 0.02
N ASP A 202 18.17 -6.44 -1.08
CA ASP A 202 19.30 -7.37 -1.19
C ASP A 202 20.68 -6.69 -1.03
N ASN A 203 20.73 -5.36 -1.21
CA ASN A 203 21.97 -4.59 -1.12
C ASN A 203 22.23 -4.05 0.29
N SER A 204 21.28 -4.20 1.22
CA SER A 204 21.45 -3.73 2.59
C SER A 204 22.38 -4.65 3.39
N LYS A 205 23.37 -4.04 4.07
CA LYS A 205 24.17 -4.72 5.10
C LYS A 205 23.51 -4.65 6.49
N ASP A 206 22.55 -3.76 6.68
CA ASP A 206 21.76 -3.66 7.91
C ASP A 206 20.67 -4.75 7.89
N PRO A 207 20.67 -5.69 8.86
CA PRO A 207 19.69 -6.77 8.91
C PRO A 207 18.25 -6.27 9.07
N TYR A 208 18.03 -5.10 9.70
CA TYR A 208 16.70 -4.51 9.88
C TYR A 208 16.15 -3.82 8.63
N ARG A 209 17.00 -3.62 7.63
CA ARG A 209 16.65 -3.02 6.33
C ARG A 209 16.71 -4.02 5.19
N LYS A 210 17.09 -5.27 5.46
CA LYS A 210 17.10 -6.33 4.44
C LYS A 210 15.69 -6.68 3.99
N SER A 211 14.72 -6.66 4.91
CA SER A 211 13.30 -6.70 4.58
C SER A 211 12.48 -6.02 5.66
N PHE A 212 11.43 -5.30 5.25
CA PHE A 212 10.71 -4.38 6.13
C PHE A 212 9.32 -4.01 5.59
N LEU A 213 8.45 -3.55 6.49
CA LEU A 213 7.13 -3.04 6.14
C LEU A 213 7.17 -1.58 5.68
N ILE A 214 6.27 -1.25 4.75
CA ILE A 214 6.02 0.11 4.24
C ILE A 214 4.52 0.42 4.23
N ASP A 215 4.16 1.67 3.93
CA ASP A 215 2.78 2.14 3.72
C ASP A 215 1.90 2.14 4.99
N LEU A 216 2.10 3.15 5.85
CA LEU A 216 1.34 3.31 7.11
C LEU A 216 0.06 4.13 6.95
N ASP A 217 -0.37 4.45 5.72
CA ASP A 217 -1.54 5.31 5.46
C ASP A 217 -2.88 4.76 5.97
N MET A 218 -2.98 3.44 6.14
CA MET A 218 -4.15 2.77 6.73
C MET A 218 -4.02 2.57 8.24
N ALA A 219 -2.83 2.82 8.79
CA ALA A 219 -2.51 2.54 10.17
C ALA A 219 -3.29 3.42 11.14
N ILE A 220 -3.52 2.90 12.34
CA ILE A 220 -4.19 3.63 13.43
C ILE A 220 -3.50 3.34 14.76
N PRO A 221 -3.66 4.22 15.77
CA PRO A 221 -3.29 3.88 17.13
C PRO A 221 -4.03 2.61 17.59
N SER A 222 -3.31 1.67 18.18
CA SER A 222 -3.87 0.44 18.78
C SER A 222 -4.88 0.72 19.89
N SER A 223 -4.81 1.91 20.51
CA SER A 223 -5.73 2.41 21.54
C SER A 223 -7.04 2.99 21.00
N SER A 224 -7.21 3.14 19.67
CA SER A 224 -8.31 3.91 19.04
C SER A 224 -9.74 3.42 19.32
N GLY A 225 -9.95 2.33 20.07
CA GLY A 225 -11.27 1.91 20.58
C GLY A 225 -12.35 1.58 19.53
N ARG A 226 -12.07 1.73 18.22
CA ARG A 226 -13.04 1.43 17.16
C ARG A 226 -13.20 -0.08 17.04
N PRO A 227 -14.43 -0.62 17.13
CA PRO A 227 -14.66 -2.03 16.85
C PRO A 227 -14.44 -2.27 15.35
N GLY A 228 -13.55 -3.20 15.01
CA GLY A 228 -13.46 -3.71 13.64
C GLY A 228 -12.10 -4.22 13.18
N HIS A 229 -10.98 -3.84 13.79
CA HIS A 229 -9.64 -4.32 13.40
C HIS A 229 -8.67 -4.37 14.58
N THR A 230 -7.84 -5.39 14.61
CA THR A 230 -6.89 -5.71 15.67
C THR A 230 -5.61 -6.29 15.08
N HIS A 231 -4.60 -6.53 15.92
CA HIS A 231 -3.34 -7.12 15.47
C HIS A 231 -3.50 -8.52 14.87
N VAL A 232 -4.50 -9.33 15.26
CA VAL A 232 -4.68 -10.64 14.62
C VAL A 232 -5.33 -10.55 13.24
N ASP A 233 -6.02 -9.46 12.90
CA ASP A 233 -6.47 -9.22 11.52
C ASP A 233 -5.27 -8.93 10.60
N ASP A 234 -4.25 -8.20 11.10
CA ASP A 234 -2.98 -8.04 10.39
C ASP A 234 -2.20 -9.36 10.28
N LEU A 235 -2.18 -10.18 11.34
CA LEU A 235 -1.54 -11.52 11.31
C LEU A 235 -2.27 -12.50 10.38
N GLU A 236 -3.60 -12.42 10.29
CA GLU A 236 -4.39 -13.17 9.33
C GLU A 236 -4.01 -12.78 7.89
N SER A 237 -3.78 -11.49 7.63
CA SER A 237 -3.29 -11.03 6.32
C SER A 237 -1.91 -11.62 5.97
N PHE A 238 -0.98 -11.77 6.93
CA PHE A 238 0.29 -12.48 6.67
C PHE A 238 0.07 -13.94 6.25
N PHE A 239 -0.88 -14.66 6.87
CA PHE A 239 -1.24 -16.02 6.45
C PHE A 239 -1.74 -16.05 5.00
N TRP A 240 -2.59 -15.10 4.61
CA TRP A 240 -3.12 -15.02 3.25
C TRP A 240 -2.05 -14.63 2.23
N VAL A 241 -1.15 -13.70 2.56
CA VAL A 241 0.00 -13.32 1.70
C VAL A 241 0.89 -14.54 1.46
N MET A 242 1.30 -15.24 2.52
CA MET A 242 2.14 -16.44 2.40
C MET A 242 1.45 -17.53 1.56
N THR A 243 0.16 -17.80 1.82
CA THR A 243 -0.62 -18.78 1.07
C THR A 243 -0.72 -18.41 -0.41
N TRP A 244 -0.96 -17.12 -0.70
CA TRP A 244 -1.02 -16.62 -2.06
C TRP A 244 0.33 -16.81 -2.78
N ILE A 245 1.46 -16.50 -2.12
CA ILE A 245 2.80 -16.75 -2.67
C ILE A 245 2.98 -18.25 -3.00
N CYS A 246 2.65 -19.14 -2.05
CA CYS A 246 2.80 -20.59 -2.22
C CYS A 246 2.00 -21.17 -3.39
N ILE A 247 0.84 -20.57 -3.70
CA ILE A 247 -0.03 -20.99 -4.81
C ILE A 247 0.39 -20.35 -6.14
N GLN A 248 0.77 -19.07 -6.10
CA GLN A 248 0.96 -18.27 -7.31
C GLN A 248 2.40 -18.32 -7.85
N TYR A 249 3.38 -18.74 -7.05
CA TYR A 249 4.81 -18.66 -7.39
C TYR A 249 5.51 -20.01 -7.28
N PRO A 250 6.55 -20.23 -8.10
CA PRO A 250 6.92 -19.39 -9.23
C PRO A 250 5.88 -19.55 -10.35
N VAL A 251 5.75 -18.55 -11.22
CA VAL A 251 4.58 -18.40 -12.11
C VAL A 251 4.45 -19.59 -13.08
N GLU A 252 5.56 -20.11 -13.55
CA GLU A 252 5.67 -21.25 -14.46
C GLU A 252 5.22 -22.58 -13.84
N GLN A 253 5.17 -22.65 -12.51
CA GLN A 253 4.74 -23.84 -11.76
C GLN A 253 3.30 -23.75 -11.25
N ARG A 254 2.62 -22.63 -11.52
CA ARG A 254 1.28 -22.34 -11.02
C ARG A 254 0.25 -23.31 -11.56
N LYS A 255 -0.56 -23.89 -10.67
CA LYS A 255 -1.73 -24.70 -11.02
C LYS A 255 -2.92 -23.78 -11.32
N ALA A 256 -3.78 -24.16 -12.27
CA ALA A 256 -5.03 -23.43 -12.53
C ALA A 256 -5.95 -23.49 -11.29
N THR A 257 -6.40 -22.33 -10.82
CA THR A 257 -7.31 -22.21 -9.68
C THR A 257 -8.05 -20.87 -9.70
N THR A 258 -9.23 -20.83 -9.10
CA THR A 258 -10.04 -19.62 -8.92
C THR A 258 -9.73 -18.90 -7.61
N LEU A 259 -8.88 -19.45 -6.74
CA LEU A 259 -8.53 -18.84 -5.45
C LEU A 259 -8.05 -17.37 -5.55
N PRO A 260 -7.27 -16.94 -6.56
CA PRO A 260 -6.86 -15.54 -6.69
C PRO A 260 -8.00 -14.55 -6.92
N THR A 261 -9.15 -15.00 -7.44
CA THR A 261 -10.27 -14.10 -7.76
C THR A 261 -11.21 -13.86 -6.57
N TRP A 262 -10.95 -14.47 -5.41
CA TRP A 262 -11.76 -14.30 -4.19
C TRP A 262 -11.92 -12.85 -3.71
N ASN A 263 -11.01 -11.95 -4.09
CA ASN A 263 -11.06 -10.51 -3.77
C ASN A 263 -12.22 -9.81 -4.47
N GLN A 264 -12.91 -10.48 -5.40
CA GLN A 264 -14.10 -10.01 -6.09
C GLN A 264 -15.39 -10.42 -5.38
N LEU A 265 -15.32 -11.26 -4.34
CA LEU A 265 -16.49 -11.74 -3.61
C LEU A 265 -17.03 -10.66 -2.66
N PRO A 266 -18.36 -10.63 -2.41
CA PRO A 266 -18.94 -9.83 -1.33
C PRO A 266 -18.31 -10.16 0.02
N LEU A 267 -18.23 -9.16 0.92
CA LEU A 267 -17.54 -9.30 2.22
C LEU A 267 -18.03 -10.47 3.07
N GLU A 268 -19.34 -10.70 3.11
CA GLU A 268 -19.94 -11.81 3.87
C GLU A 268 -19.54 -13.18 3.28
N SER A 269 -19.64 -13.32 1.96
CA SER A 269 -19.24 -14.54 1.26
C SER A 269 -17.73 -14.81 1.39
N LEU A 270 -16.91 -13.75 1.33
CA LEU A 270 -15.47 -13.86 1.55
C LEU A 270 -15.15 -14.31 2.97
N GLY A 271 -15.85 -13.80 3.98
CA GLY A 271 -15.70 -14.23 5.38
C GLY A 271 -16.01 -15.71 5.59
N LEU A 272 -17.12 -16.20 5.04
CA LEU A 272 -17.49 -17.62 5.10
C LEU A 272 -16.48 -18.52 4.38
N LEU A 273 -16.00 -18.08 3.21
CA LEU A 273 -14.97 -18.80 2.45
C LEU A 273 -13.67 -18.89 3.24
N LYS A 274 -13.17 -17.75 3.77
CA LYS A 274 -11.98 -17.69 4.61
C LYS A 274 -12.09 -18.63 5.81
N LYS A 275 -13.24 -18.62 6.49
CA LYS A 275 -13.50 -19.53 7.62
C LYS A 275 -13.36 -21.00 7.21
N GLY A 276 -14.01 -21.41 6.12
CA GLY A 276 -13.91 -22.78 5.63
C GLY A 276 -12.49 -23.17 5.20
N LEU A 277 -11.72 -22.25 4.62
CA LEU A 277 -10.34 -22.49 4.20
C LEU A 277 -9.37 -22.58 5.39
N LEU A 278 -9.65 -21.87 6.49
CA LEU A 278 -8.90 -22.00 7.75
C LEU A 278 -9.24 -23.31 8.49
N GLU A 279 -10.50 -23.77 8.40
CA GLU A 279 -10.95 -25.05 8.95
C GLU A 279 -10.38 -26.25 8.19
N GLU A 280 -10.30 -26.14 6.87
CA GLU A 280 -9.86 -27.19 5.95
C GLU A 280 -8.68 -26.71 5.07
N PRO A 281 -7.48 -26.48 5.65
CA PRO A 281 -6.35 -25.87 4.93
C PRO A 281 -5.81 -26.73 3.77
N PHE A 282 -6.11 -28.03 3.73
CA PHE A 282 -5.79 -28.89 2.58
C PHE A 282 -6.39 -28.36 1.25
N ARG A 283 -7.49 -27.60 1.33
CA ARG A 283 -8.13 -26.97 0.18
C ARG A 283 -7.27 -25.87 -0.43
N LEU A 284 -6.37 -25.28 0.35
CA LEU A 284 -5.34 -24.33 -0.09
C LEU A 284 -4.09 -25.08 -0.55
N THR A 285 -3.54 -25.94 0.31
CA THR A 285 -2.22 -26.56 0.10
C THR A 285 -2.15 -27.50 -1.09
N LYS A 286 -3.28 -28.10 -1.52
CA LYS A 286 -3.35 -28.87 -2.78
C LYS A 286 -2.98 -28.06 -4.03
N HIS A 287 -3.15 -26.74 -3.97
CA HIS A 287 -2.83 -25.81 -5.06
C HIS A 287 -1.41 -25.25 -4.99
N PHE A 288 -0.62 -25.60 -3.98
CA PHE A 288 0.77 -25.16 -3.90
C PHE A 288 1.56 -25.60 -5.13
N THR A 289 2.47 -24.74 -5.56
CA THR A 289 3.44 -25.10 -6.58
C THR A 289 4.41 -26.14 -6.01
N PRO A 290 5.07 -26.96 -6.86
CA PRO A 290 6.10 -27.88 -6.41
C PRO A 290 7.16 -27.23 -5.54
N ARG A 291 7.57 -25.98 -5.83
CA ARG A 291 8.53 -25.22 -5.01
C ARG A 291 8.11 -25.11 -3.55
N PHE A 292 6.83 -24.92 -3.27
CA PHE A 292 6.33 -24.65 -1.92
C PHE A 292 5.60 -25.85 -1.29
N GLN A 293 5.64 -27.03 -1.91
CA GLN A 293 4.91 -28.19 -1.43
C GLN A 293 5.35 -28.63 -0.01
N SER A 294 6.62 -28.46 0.34
CA SER A 294 7.17 -28.73 1.68
C SER A 294 6.47 -27.93 2.78
N LEU A 295 6.03 -26.70 2.49
CA LEU A 295 5.40 -25.81 3.47
C LEU A 295 3.98 -26.21 3.88
N THR A 296 3.42 -27.29 3.34
CA THR A 296 2.04 -27.74 3.61
C THR A 296 1.77 -27.85 5.11
N GLN A 297 2.71 -28.46 5.86
CA GLN A 297 2.55 -28.62 7.31
C GLN A 297 2.60 -27.27 8.04
N CYS A 298 3.51 -26.38 7.65
CA CYS A 298 3.61 -25.05 8.26
C CYS A 298 2.34 -24.22 8.04
N VAL A 299 1.74 -24.28 6.85
CA VAL A 299 0.47 -23.59 6.53
C VAL A 299 -0.70 -24.21 7.30
N ASP A 300 -0.76 -25.53 7.42
CA ASP A 300 -1.80 -26.22 8.20
C ASP A 300 -1.75 -25.82 9.69
N GLU A 301 -0.55 -25.73 10.27
CA GLU A 301 -0.36 -25.29 11.67
C GLU A 301 -0.77 -23.82 11.84
N LEU A 302 -0.37 -22.93 10.92
CA LEU A 302 -0.74 -21.52 10.97
C LEU A 302 -2.25 -21.31 10.78
N ALA A 303 -2.88 -22.06 9.86
CA ALA A 303 -4.33 -22.01 9.63
C ALA A 303 -5.12 -22.40 10.89
N LYS A 304 -4.68 -23.43 11.62
CA LYS A 304 -5.31 -23.85 12.90
C LYS A 304 -5.22 -22.77 13.98
N ILE A 305 -4.07 -22.08 14.08
CA ILE A 305 -3.91 -20.95 15.00
C ILE A 305 -4.89 -19.83 14.63
N MET A 306 -4.91 -19.42 13.36
CA MET A 306 -5.81 -18.35 12.88
C MET A 306 -7.29 -18.72 13.02
N TYR A 307 -7.67 -19.97 12.73
CA TYR A 307 -9.04 -20.47 12.92
C TYR A 307 -9.47 -20.34 14.37
N LYS A 308 -8.61 -20.76 15.31
CA LYS A 308 -8.88 -20.67 16.75
C LYS A 308 -9.08 -19.21 17.18
N GLU A 309 -8.18 -18.32 16.80
CA GLU A 309 -8.30 -16.88 17.13
C GLU A 309 -9.59 -16.27 16.56
N MET A 310 -9.98 -16.66 15.35
CA MET A 310 -11.23 -16.21 14.72
C MET A 310 -12.48 -16.70 15.46
N ILE A 311 -12.51 -17.97 15.91
CA ILE A 311 -13.64 -18.52 16.68
C ILE A 311 -13.69 -17.91 18.09
N ASP A 312 -12.56 -17.78 18.77
CA ASP A 312 -12.47 -17.26 20.14
C ASP A 312 -12.98 -15.80 20.21
N ARG A 313 -12.80 -14.99 19.16
CA ARG A 313 -13.39 -13.64 19.04
C ARG A 313 -14.91 -13.62 18.94
N SER A 314 -15.49 -14.64 18.31
CA SER A 314 -16.94 -14.72 18.09
C SER A 314 -17.70 -15.02 19.38
N VAL A 315 -17.02 -15.61 20.37
CA VAL A 315 -17.52 -15.87 21.71
C VAL A 315 -17.08 -14.71 22.59
N LYS A 316 -18.03 -13.89 23.07
CA LYS A 316 -17.82 -12.63 23.85
C LYS A 316 -16.95 -12.72 25.14
N SER A 317 -16.21 -13.80 25.39
CA SER A 317 -15.44 -14.03 26.62
C SER A 317 -13.94 -14.25 26.46
N ALA A 318 -13.38 -14.35 25.25
CA ALA A 318 -11.93 -14.46 25.12
C ALA A 318 -11.29 -13.08 25.22
N ARG A 319 -10.89 -12.72 26.45
CA ARG A 319 -9.86 -11.71 26.70
C ARG A 319 -8.74 -11.93 25.70
N ARG A 320 -8.31 -10.83 25.05
CA ARG A 320 -7.04 -10.66 24.33
C ARG A 320 -6.09 -11.79 24.73
N ASP A 321 -5.94 -12.81 23.89
CA ASP A 321 -4.78 -13.68 24.06
C ASP A 321 -3.59 -12.70 24.06
N ASP A 322 -2.75 -12.81 25.09
CA ASP A 322 -1.65 -11.87 25.30
C ASP A 322 -0.88 -11.77 23.97
N CYS A 323 -0.84 -10.57 23.37
CA CYS A 323 -0.33 -10.39 22.01
C CYS A 323 1.01 -11.12 21.84
N ALA A 324 1.86 -11.08 22.88
CA ALA A 324 3.13 -11.80 22.95
C ALA A 324 3.00 -13.32 22.74
N LYS A 325 1.98 -13.97 23.32
CA LYS A 325 1.72 -15.41 23.14
C LYS A 325 1.43 -15.74 21.68
N LEU A 326 0.68 -14.90 20.96
CA LEU A 326 0.36 -15.16 19.57
C LEU A 326 1.60 -15.04 18.67
N TYR A 327 2.41 -13.99 18.84
CA TYR A 327 3.69 -13.88 18.13
C TYR A 327 4.64 -15.04 18.46
N ASN A 328 4.70 -15.47 19.73
CA ASN A 328 5.52 -16.61 20.15
C ASN A 328 5.07 -17.94 19.52
N LYS A 329 3.79 -18.08 19.11
CA LYS A 329 3.31 -19.22 18.34
C LYS A 329 3.65 -19.11 16.85
N ILE A 330 3.56 -17.89 16.28
CA ILE A 330 3.67 -17.67 14.83
C ILE A 330 5.13 -17.56 14.36
N LEU A 331 5.98 -16.79 15.04
CA LEU A 331 7.35 -16.53 14.61
C LEU A 331 8.18 -17.82 14.40
N PRO A 332 8.12 -18.84 15.28
CA PRO A 332 8.82 -20.10 15.04
C PRO A 332 8.36 -20.83 13.76
N LEU A 333 7.09 -20.68 13.35
CA LEU A 333 6.60 -21.27 12.10
C LEU A 333 7.30 -20.64 10.89
N PHE A 334 7.43 -19.31 10.88
CA PHE A 334 8.10 -18.59 9.78
C PHE A 334 9.61 -18.83 9.76
N GLN A 335 10.23 -19.08 10.92
CA GLN A 335 11.63 -19.52 10.99
C GLN A 335 11.83 -20.89 10.33
N ARG A 336 10.92 -21.84 10.56
CA ARG A 336 10.95 -23.15 9.87
C ARG A 336 10.70 -23.01 8.38
N VAL A 337 9.72 -22.19 7.97
CA VAL A 337 9.46 -21.87 6.55
C VAL A 337 10.73 -21.38 5.85
N ARG A 338 11.49 -20.48 6.50
CA ARG A 338 12.77 -20.02 6.00
C ARG A 338 13.78 -21.17 5.86
N GLU A 339 13.90 -22.01 6.87
CA GLU A 339 14.87 -23.12 6.88
C GLU A 339 14.55 -24.17 5.81
N GLU A 340 13.27 -24.46 5.58
CA GLU A 340 12.80 -25.43 4.55
C GLU A 340 12.96 -24.92 3.11
N LEU A 341 13.13 -23.61 2.90
CA LEU A 341 13.23 -22.99 1.58
C LEU A 341 14.62 -22.43 1.24
N ARG A 342 15.58 -22.56 2.16
CA ARG A 342 17.02 -22.40 1.89
C ARG A 342 17.54 -23.64 1.17
#